data_AF-A0A2U1Q2I2-F1
#
_entry.id   AF-A0A2U1Q2I2-F1
#
_cell.length_a   1.000
_cell.length_b   1.000
_cell.length_c   1.000
_cell.angle_alpha   90.00
_cell.angle_beta   90.00
_cell.angle_gamma   90.00
#
_symmetry.space_group_name_H-M   'P 1'
#
loop_
_entity.id
_entity.type
_entity.pdbx_description
1 polymer ?
#
loop_
_entity_poly.entity_id
_entity_poly.type
_entity_poly.pdbx_seq_one_letter_code
_entity_poly.pdbx_strand_id
1 'polypeptide(L)'
;MRTSNISNQYQSHWRAATHDQLTTARAVLINVGQANAATGDAGYQDVIDCSYALAKLLQERSDEIRIESTGVIRQQIKKEPLLSSLPK
;
A
#
# COMPACT_ATOMS: atom_id res chain seq x y z
N MET A 1 12.38 8.82 -6.27
CA MET A 1 12.28 8.21 -7.61
C MET A 1 11.22 7.11 -7.54
N ARG A 2 9.96 7.36 -7.92
CA ARG A 2 8.99 6.27 -8.11
C ARG A 2 9.39 5.55 -9.39
N THR A 3 9.59 4.25 -9.34
CA THR A 3 9.88 3.50 -10.57
C THR A 3 8.61 3.46 -11.41
N SER A 4 8.70 3.94 -12.65
CA SER A 4 7.68 3.69 -13.67
C SER A 4 7.78 2.22 -14.06
N ASN A 5 7.24 1.34 -13.21
CA ASN A 5 7.28 -0.10 -13.44
C ASN A 5 6.38 -0.42 -14.65
N ILE A 6 6.78 -1.37 -15.50
CA ILE A 6 6.07 -1.78 -16.74
C ILE A 6 4.63 -2.28 -16.46
N SER A 7 4.29 -2.55 -15.20
CA SER A 7 2.90 -2.80 -14.76
C SER A 7 1.98 -1.59 -14.83
N ASN A 8 2.49 -0.36 -14.89
CA ASN A 8 1.67 0.86 -14.88
C ASN A 8 0.89 1.08 -16.19
N GLN A 9 1.29 0.47 -17.31
CA GLN A 9 0.57 0.61 -18.58
C GLN A 9 -0.78 -0.13 -18.62
N TYR A 10 -1.01 -1.08 -17.69
CA TYR A 10 -2.30 -1.78 -17.53
C TYR A 10 -3.18 -1.20 -16.40
N GLN A 11 -2.75 -0.11 -15.74
CA GLN A 11 -3.41 0.45 -14.56
C GLN A 11 -4.26 1.71 -14.81
N SER A 12 -4.59 2.06 -16.06
CA SER A 12 -5.50 3.18 -16.34
C SER A 12 -6.91 2.98 -15.76
N HIS A 13 -7.34 1.73 -15.58
CA HIS A 13 -8.64 1.36 -15.03
C HIS A 13 -8.62 1.21 -13.48
N TRP A 14 -7.43 1.11 -12.88
CA TRP A 14 -7.20 0.83 -11.45
C TRP A 14 -6.71 2.05 -10.64
N ARG A 15 -6.52 3.20 -11.29
CA ARG A 15 -6.14 4.48 -10.64
C ARG A 15 -7.21 5.04 -9.68
N ALA A 16 -8.39 4.43 -9.62
CA ALA A 16 -9.55 4.99 -8.93
C ALA A 16 -9.55 4.83 -7.40
N ALA A 17 -8.65 4.04 -6.79
CA ALA A 17 -8.83 3.75 -5.37
C ALA A 17 -7.91 4.44 -4.37
N THR A 18 -6.93 5.30 -4.74
CA THR A 18 -6.31 6.11 -3.67
C THR A 18 -5.40 7.31 -3.95
N HIS A 19 -4.74 7.54 -5.10
CA HIS A 19 -3.48 8.33 -4.93
C HIS A 19 -2.84 9.12 -6.07
N ASP A 20 -3.61 9.66 -7.01
CA ASP A 20 -3.00 10.47 -8.09
C ASP A 20 -3.46 11.93 -8.19
N GLN A 21 -4.30 12.39 -7.25
CA GLN A 21 -4.88 13.74 -7.27
C GLN A 21 -4.82 14.49 -5.92
N LEU A 22 -4.29 13.89 -4.84
CA LEU A 22 -4.24 14.51 -3.51
C LEU A 22 -2.79 14.78 -3.10
N THR A 23 -2.53 16.02 -2.66
CA THR A 23 -1.20 16.63 -2.67
C THR A 23 -0.34 16.32 -1.45
N THR A 24 -0.85 15.68 -0.39
CA THR A 24 -0.02 15.44 0.81
C THR A 24 -0.50 14.26 1.64
N ALA A 25 0.39 13.28 1.85
CA ALA A 25 0.18 12.19 2.80
C ALA A 25 0.27 12.68 4.25
N ARG A 26 -0.58 12.14 5.13
CA ARG A 26 -0.51 12.33 6.59
C ARG A 26 0.35 11.27 7.28
N ALA A 27 0.41 10.06 6.72
CA ALA A 27 1.26 9.00 7.22
C ALA A 27 1.74 8.04 6.11
N VAL A 28 2.82 7.31 6.39
CA VAL A 28 3.38 6.28 5.53
C VAL A 28 3.59 5.00 6.34
N LEU A 29 3.00 3.89 5.89
CA LEU A 29 3.27 2.55 6.42
C LEU A 29 4.28 1.83 5.51
N ILE A 30 5.39 1.37 6.09
CA ILE A 30 6.46 0.71 5.32
C ILE A 30 6.72 -0.69 5.89
N ASN A 31 6.59 -1.72 5.06
CA ASN A 31 7.04 -3.07 5.37
C ASN A 31 8.40 -3.39 4.71
N VAL A 32 9.23 -4.17 5.41
CA VAL A 32 10.51 -4.69 4.90
C VAL A 32 10.49 -6.22 4.86
N GLY A 33 11.05 -6.79 3.81
CA GLY A 33 11.21 -8.23 3.60
C GLY A 33 10.38 -8.76 2.44
N GLN A 34 9.23 -8.14 2.15
CA GLN A 34 8.36 -8.48 1.02
C GLN A 34 7.97 -7.21 0.27
N ALA A 35 8.33 -7.15 -1.02
CA ALA A 35 8.12 -5.95 -1.84
C ALA A 35 6.67 -5.79 -2.33
N ASN A 36 5.85 -6.84 -2.30
CA ASN A 36 4.49 -6.82 -2.84
C ASN A 36 4.41 -6.37 -4.31
N ALA A 37 5.44 -6.69 -5.09
CA ALA A 37 5.49 -6.41 -6.52
C ALA A 37 5.07 -7.65 -7.30
N ALA A 38 4.28 -7.48 -8.36
CA ALA A 38 3.77 -8.55 -9.23
C ALA A 38 2.96 -9.64 -8.48
N THR A 39 2.11 -9.20 -7.54
CA THR A 39 1.27 -10.05 -6.67
C THR A 39 -0.21 -10.07 -7.05
N GLY A 40 -0.61 -9.34 -8.10
CA GLY A 40 -1.98 -9.31 -8.62
C GLY A 40 -2.99 -8.68 -7.64
N ASP A 41 -4.27 -9.04 -7.81
CA ASP A 41 -5.38 -8.45 -7.05
C ASP A 41 -5.28 -8.71 -5.54
N ALA A 42 -4.74 -9.85 -5.13
CA ALA A 42 -4.54 -10.17 -3.71
C ALA A 42 -3.56 -9.18 -3.06
N GLY A 43 -2.41 -8.91 -3.72
CA GLY A 43 -1.46 -7.92 -3.23
C GLY A 43 -1.98 -6.48 -3.29
N TYR A 44 -2.91 -6.18 -4.20
CA TYR A 44 -3.62 -4.90 -4.21
C TYR A 44 -4.59 -4.77 -3.04
N GLN A 45 -5.38 -5.80 -2.76
CA GLN A 45 -6.31 -5.81 -1.62
C GLN A 45 -5.57 -5.63 -0.30
N ASP A 46 -4.40 -6.25 -0.14
CA ASP A 46 -3.55 -6.08 1.04
C ASP A 46 -3.13 -4.61 1.26
N VAL A 47 -2.84 -3.85 0.19
CA VAL A 47 -2.51 -2.41 0.29
C VAL A 47 -3.72 -1.61 0.77
N ILE A 48 -4.90 -1.93 0.25
CA ILE A 48 -6.16 -1.28 0.65
C ILE A 48 -6.47 -1.56 2.12
N ASP A 49 -6.40 -2.82 2.55
CA ASP A 49 -6.62 -3.24 3.93
C ASP A 49 -5.66 -2.54 4.89
N CYS A 50 -4.37 -2.48 4.55
CA CYS A 50 -3.36 -1.79 5.35
C CYS A 50 -3.61 -0.28 5.45
N SER A 51 -4.02 0.36 4.36
CA SER A 51 -4.37 1.78 4.38
C SER A 51 -5.54 2.05 5.32
N TYR A 52 -6.61 1.27 5.22
CA TYR A 52 -7.77 1.43 6.12
C TYR A 52 -7.43 1.17 7.58
N ALA A 53 -6.62 0.16 7.88
CA ALA A 53 -6.24 -0.15 9.25
C ALA A 53 -5.45 1.00 9.90
N LEU A 54 -4.47 1.55 9.18
CA LEU A 54 -3.68 2.68 9.70
C LEU A 54 -4.49 3.98 9.75
N ALA A 55 -5.32 4.25 8.75
CA ALA A 55 -6.23 5.40 8.73
C ALA A 55 -7.15 5.40 9.96
N LYS A 56 -7.74 4.25 10.29
CA LYS A 56 -8.59 4.07 11.48
C LYS A 56 -7.82 4.35 12.76
N LEU A 57 -6.57 3.88 12.86
CA LEU A 57 -5.73 4.09 14.03
C LEU A 57 -5.39 5.57 14.23
N LEU A 58 -5.08 6.28 13.15
CA LEU A 58 -4.66 7.68 13.18
C LEU A 58 -5.84 8.68 13.12
N GLN A 59 -7.06 8.20 12.91
CA GLN A 59 -8.25 9.01 12.64
C GLN A 59 -8.11 9.91 11.39
N GLU A 60 -7.37 9.41 10.40
CA GLU A 60 -7.14 10.09 9.12
C GLU A 60 -7.95 9.44 8.00
N ARG A 61 -7.92 10.03 6.80
CA ARG A 61 -8.54 9.40 5.63
C ARG A 61 -7.58 8.38 4.99
N SER A 62 -8.12 7.28 4.47
CA SER A 62 -7.32 6.24 3.82
C SER A 62 -6.58 6.73 2.56
N ASP A 63 -7.09 7.75 1.88
CA ASP A 63 -6.40 8.39 0.75
C ASP A 63 -5.28 9.35 1.16
N GLU A 64 -5.12 9.60 2.46
CA GLU A 64 -3.98 10.34 3.03
C GLU A 64 -2.90 9.41 3.60
N ILE A 65 -3.14 8.09 3.57
CA ILE A 65 -2.18 7.07 4.00
C ILE A 65 -1.45 6.51 2.78
N ARG A 66 -0.11 6.48 2.86
CA ARG A 66 0.73 5.80 1.85
C ARG A 66 1.20 4.45 2.35
N ILE A 67 1.10 3.44 1.48
CA ILE A 67 1.69 2.13 1.72
C ILE A 67 2.90 1.98 0.81
N GLU A 68 4.04 1.67 1.38
CA GLU A 68 5.27 1.39 0.65
C GLU A 68 5.86 0.05 1.14
N SER A 69 6.58 -0.65 0.27
CA SER A 69 7.09 -2.00 0.57
C SER A 69 8.39 -2.28 -0.15
N THR A 70 9.28 -3.03 0.50
CA THR A 70 10.57 -3.46 -0.08
C THR A 70 10.95 -4.87 0.34
N GLY A 71 11.66 -5.59 -0.52
CA GLY A 71 12.10 -6.97 -0.28
C GLY A 71 11.90 -7.87 -1.50
N VAL A 72 11.48 -9.12 -1.25
CA VAL A 72 11.31 -10.14 -2.30
C VAL A 72 10.10 -9.81 -3.18
N ILE A 73 10.25 -9.99 -4.50
CA ILE A 73 9.22 -9.78 -5.53
C ILE A 73 8.37 -11.06 -5.70
N ARG A 74 7.11 -10.92 -6.13
CA ARG A 74 6.09 -12.00 -6.27
C ARG A 74 5.68 -12.67 -4.96
N GLN A 75 5.84 -11.96 -3.85
CA GLN A 75 5.33 -12.36 -2.54
C GLN A 75 4.52 -11.21 -1.96
N GLN A 76 3.32 -11.54 -1.44
CA GLN A 76 2.43 -10.58 -0.78
C GLN A 76 3.07 -10.06 0.51
N ILE A 77 2.60 -8.89 0.98
CA ILE A 77 3.01 -8.44 2.31
C ILE A 77 2.54 -9.46 3.36
N LYS A 78 3.30 -9.59 4.45
CA LYS A 78 2.86 -10.36 5.60
C LYS A 78 1.86 -9.50 6.39
N LYS A 79 0.63 -9.39 5.89
CA LYS A 79 -0.39 -8.45 6.38
C LYS A 79 -0.69 -8.64 7.87
N GLU A 80 -0.95 -9.86 8.31
CA GLU A 80 -1.36 -10.11 9.69
C GLU A 80 -0.25 -9.72 10.68
N PRO A 81 1.02 -10.14 10.51
CA PRO A 81 2.12 -9.64 11.33
C PRO A 81 2.26 -8.11 11.30
N LEU A 82 2.18 -7.50 10.12
CA LEU A 82 2.31 -6.06 9.95
C LEU A 82 1.23 -5.30 10.74
N LEU A 83 -0.05 -5.68 10.58
CA LEU A 83 -1.16 -5.03 11.27
C LEU A 83 -1.13 -5.27 12.78
N SER A 84 -0.73 -6.47 13.21
CA SER A 84 -0.59 -6.78 14.64
C SER A 84 0.51 -5.99 15.35
N SER A 85 1.46 -5.43 14.59
CA SER A 85 2.58 -4.64 15.12
C SER A 85 2.25 -3.16 15.34
N LEU A 86 1.09 -2.70 14.86
CA LEU A 86 0.67 -1.32 15.05
C LEU A 86 0.44 -1.02 16.54
N PRO A 87 0.73 0.22 17.00
CA PRO A 87 0.47 0.60 18.38
C PRO A 87 -1.03 0.55 18.70
N LYS A 88 -1.34 0.32 19.97
CA LYS A 88 -2.72 0.26 20.50
C LYS A 88 -3.15 1.58 21.09
#